data_AF-A0A5C5RJH4-F1
#
_entry.id   AF-A0A5C5RJH4-F1
#
_cell.length_a   1.000
_cell.length_b   1.000
_cell.length_c   1.000
_cell.angle_alpha   90.00
_cell.angle_beta   90.00
_cell.angle_gamma   90.00
#
_symmetry.space_group_name_H-M   'P 1'
#
loop_
_entity.id
_entity.type
_entity.pdbx_description
1 polymer ?
#
loop_
_entity_poly.entity_id
_entity_poly.type
_entity_poly.pdbx_seq_one_letter_code
_entity_poly.pdbx_strand_id
1 'polypeptide(L)'
;MIRPALQAVSSEFNELVHLARLSGFSVVYVDKVEPDRPIRVVSRVGKEVPAVRTALGRSFIGSMPNREELLPWFFSDPAVRDLDPQTLEELHTSVRENFTLLDTRGWTQENGENEKGISCVAVPLSVDGQIQLAISVSTPTERMPAERREAIVMGIAEAIEALPDSARVSVASRPLALRALREQQTQVPPGGPVESVPGGLGSGVAPV
;
A
#
# COMPACT_ATOMS: atom_id res chain seq x y z
N MET A 1 15.08 -3.22 -8.54
CA MET A 1 14.98 -4.28 -7.51
C MET A 1 13.59 -4.41 -6.87
N ILE A 2 12.56 -3.67 -7.30
CA ILE A 2 11.23 -3.69 -6.64
C ILE A 2 10.34 -4.84 -7.15
N ARG A 3 10.55 -5.33 -8.38
CA ARG A 3 9.72 -6.38 -9.01
C ARG A 3 9.45 -7.63 -8.15
N PRO A 4 10.39 -8.18 -7.35
CA PRO A 4 10.08 -9.28 -6.44
C PRO A 4 8.95 -8.97 -5.45
N ALA A 5 8.86 -7.73 -4.94
CA ALA A 5 7.77 -7.32 -4.07
C ALA A 5 6.42 -7.31 -4.82
N LEU A 6 6.40 -6.82 -6.07
CA LEU A 6 5.19 -6.87 -6.91
C LEU A 6 4.74 -8.32 -7.14
N GLN A 7 5.69 -9.23 -7.36
CA GLN A 7 5.40 -10.65 -7.57
C GLN A 7 4.85 -11.30 -6.29
N ALA A 8 5.42 -10.98 -5.13
CA ALA A 8 4.92 -11.47 -3.84
C ALA A 8 3.48 -11.01 -3.59
N VAL A 9 3.20 -9.71 -3.73
CA VAL A 9 1.85 -9.14 -3.55
C VAL A 9 0.85 -9.75 -4.55
N SER A 10 1.23 -9.87 -5.83
CA SER A 10 0.34 -10.45 -6.84
C SER A 10 0.06 -11.92 -6.57
N SER A 11 1.06 -12.68 -6.11
CA SER A 11 0.90 -14.10 -5.78
C SER A 11 0.00 -14.30 -4.56
N GLU A 12 0.13 -13.44 -3.55
CA GLU A 12 -0.65 -13.51 -2.31
C GLU A 12 -2.13 -13.16 -2.56
N PHE A 13 -2.40 -12.05 -3.24
CA PHE A 13 -3.78 -11.57 -3.40
C PHE A 13 -4.44 -12.05 -4.69
N ASN A 14 -3.67 -12.62 -5.63
CA ASN A 14 -4.09 -13.02 -6.98
C ASN A 14 -4.84 -11.91 -7.73
N GLU A 15 -4.29 -10.70 -7.69
CA GLU A 15 -4.80 -9.52 -8.39
C GLU A 15 -3.67 -8.74 -9.09
N LEU A 16 -4.05 -7.78 -9.92
CA LEU A 16 -3.11 -6.96 -10.70
C LEU A 16 -2.37 -5.99 -9.78
N VAL A 17 -1.04 -6.02 -9.84
CA VAL A 17 -0.17 -5.09 -9.12
C VAL A 17 0.49 -4.13 -10.11
N HIS A 18 0.41 -2.84 -9.85
CA HIS A 18 1.12 -1.82 -10.61
C HIS A 18 2.21 -1.16 -9.78
N LEU A 19 3.32 -0.81 -10.43
CA LEU A 19 4.25 0.20 -9.95
C LEU A 19 4.14 1.41 -10.87
N ALA A 20 3.98 2.60 -10.31
CA ALA A 20 3.81 3.82 -11.08
C ALA A 20 4.67 4.96 -10.55
N ARG A 21 4.79 6.00 -11.39
CA ARG A 21 5.32 7.31 -11.02
C ARG A 21 4.35 8.41 -11.45
N LEU A 22 4.41 9.56 -10.80
CA LEU A 22 3.68 10.75 -11.25
C LEU A 22 4.40 11.40 -12.45
N SER A 23 3.63 11.89 -13.43
CA SER A 23 4.11 12.64 -14.59
C SER A 23 3.05 13.66 -15.01
N GLY A 24 3.29 14.94 -14.70
CA GLY A 24 2.32 15.99 -14.98
C GLY A 24 1.00 15.74 -14.24
N PHE A 25 -0.11 15.77 -14.98
CA PHE A 25 -1.46 15.47 -14.48
C PHE A 25 -1.74 13.97 -14.30
N SER A 26 -0.85 13.10 -14.76
CA SER A 26 -1.10 11.66 -14.89
C SER A 26 -0.17 10.84 -14.01
N VAL A 27 -0.56 9.60 -13.75
CA VAL A 27 0.37 8.55 -13.33
C VAL A 27 0.72 7.66 -14.52
N VAL A 28 1.99 7.26 -14.60
CA VAL A 28 2.50 6.38 -15.64
C VAL A 28 2.85 5.04 -15.02
N TYR A 29 2.28 3.95 -15.52
CA TYR A 29 2.65 2.61 -15.08
C TYR A 29 4.04 2.25 -15.59
N VAL A 30 4.99 2.04 -14.70
CA VAL A 30 6.38 1.72 -15.02
C VAL A 30 6.68 0.22 -14.91
N ASP A 31 5.90 -0.52 -14.11
CA ASP A 31 5.93 -1.97 -14.09
C ASP A 31 4.54 -2.53 -13.70
N LYS A 32 4.30 -3.82 -13.99
CA LYS A 32 3.13 -4.55 -13.51
C LYS A 32 3.43 -6.05 -13.32
N VAL A 33 2.62 -6.68 -12.46
CA VAL A 33 2.49 -8.14 -12.37
C VAL A 33 1.02 -8.50 -12.48
N GLU A 34 0.70 -9.36 -13.44
CA GLU A 34 -0.67 -9.82 -13.67
C GLU A 34 -1.01 -11.03 -12.82
N PRO A 35 -2.27 -11.18 -12.41
CA PRO A 35 -2.71 -12.34 -11.66
C PRO A 35 -2.88 -13.57 -12.55
N ASP A 36 -2.72 -14.74 -11.96
CA ASP A 36 -2.97 -16.02 -12.59
C ASP A 36 -4.45 -16.40 -12.43
N ARG A 37 -5.31 -15.72 -13.19
CA ARG A 37 -6.74 -16.03 -13.30
C ARG A 37 -7.37 -15.53 -14.61
N PRO A 38 -8.47 -16.15 -15.07
CA PRO A 38 -9.15 -15.75 -16.30
C PRO A 38 -9.86 -14.39 -16.22
N ILE A 39 -10.59 -14.12 -15.13
CA ILE A 39 -11.31 -12.85 -14.94
C ILE A 39 -10.44 -11.89 -14.13
N ARG A 40 -9.79 -10.97 -14.83
CA ARG A 40 -8.83 -10.03 -14.25
C ARG A 40 -8.94 -8.64 -14.84
N VAL A 41 -8.45 -7.66 -14.08
CA VAL A 41 -8.16 -6.33 -14.62
C VAL A 41 -7.00 -6.46 -15.59
N VAL A 42 -7.10 -5.80 -16.74
CA VAL A 42 -6.04 -5.75 -17.76
C VAL A 42 -5.50 -4.33 -17.88
N SER A 43 -4.20 -4.22 -18.12
CA SER A 43 -3.50 -2.94 -18.23
C SER A 43 -2.24 -3.11 -19.07
N ARG A 44 -1.44 -2.06 -19.26
CA ARG A 44 -0.13 -2.14 -19.93
C ARG A 44 0.86 -1.16 -19.32
N VAL A 45 2.14 -1.54 -19.30
CA VAL A 45 3.24 -0.62 -18.96
C VAL A 45 3.26 0.53 -19.97
N GLY A 46 3.55 1.73 -19.48
CA GLY A 46 3.50 2.98 -20.24
C GLY A 46 2.09 3.53 -20.46
N LYS A 47 1.03 2.92 -19.91
CA LYS A 47 -0.30 3.55 -19.87
C LYS A 47 -0.24 4.74 -18.92
N GLU A 48 -0.79 5.86 -19.36
CA GLU A 48 -1.00 7.06 -18.55
C GLU A 48 -2.48 7.16 -18.17
N VAL A 49 -2.75 7.52 -16.92
CA VAL A 49 -4.11 7.73 -16.41
C VAL A 49 -4.18 8.95 -15.49
N PRO A 50 -5.32 9.68 -15.42
CA PRO A 50 -5.43 10.90 -14.64
C PRO A 50 -5.12 10.68 -13.15
N ALA A 51 -4.20 11.46 -12.59
CA ALA A 51 -3.70 11.24 -11.25
C ALA A 51 -4.82 11.35 -10.20
N VAL A 52 -5.65 12.39 -10.25
CA VAL A 52 -6.71 12.64 -9.27
C VAL A 52 -7.82 11.58 -9.27
N ARG A 53 -7.99 10.84 -10.37
CA ARG A 53 -8.97 9.77 -10.47
C ARG A 53 -8.44 8.44 -9.94
N THR A 54 -7.14 8.33 -9.68
CA THR A 54 -6.51 7.05 -9.29
C THR A 54 -6.03 7.03 -7.85
N ALA A 55 -6.05 5.86 -7.21
CA ALA A 55 -5.42 5.69 -5.90
C ALA A 55 -3.92 6.08 -5.96
N LEU A 56 -3.20 5.62 -6.98
CA LEU A 56 -1.79 5.94 -7.19
C LEU A 56 -1.54 7.46 -7.23
N GLY A 57 -2.28 8.20 -8.06
CA GLY A 57 -2.09 9.63 -8.20
C GLY A 57 -2.45 10.39 -6.93
N ARG A 58 -3.55 10.02 -6.27
CA ARG A 58 -3.92 10.56 -4.95
C ARG A 58 -2.83 10.32 -3.90
N SER A 59 -2.14 9.18 -3.93
CA SER A 59 -1.02 8.91 -3.03
C SER A 59 0.15 9.87 -3.26
N PHE A 60 0.45 10.21 -4.51
CA PHE A 60 1.50 11.19 -4.83
C PHE A 60 1.10 12.60 -4.44
N ILE A 61 -0.08 13.05 -4.86
CA ILE A 61 -0.58 14.40 -4.59
C ILE A 61 -0.71 14.61 -3.09
N GLY A 62 -1.32 13.66 -2.38
CA GLY A 62 -1.51 13.73 -0.93
C GLY A 62 -0.21 13.75 -0.15
N SER A 63 0.89 13.27 -0.73
CA SER A 63 2.22 13.29 -0.10
C SER A 63 2.98 14.60 -0.30
N MET A 64 2.48 15.54 -1.12
CA MET A 64 3.15 16.80 -1.38
C MET A 64 2.93 17.80 -0.23
N PRO A 65 3.97 18.49 0.26
CA PRO A 65 3.81 19.52 1.29
C PRO A 65 2.85 20.65 0.89
N ASN A 66 2.82 20.99 -0.41
CA ASN A 66 1.96 22.00 -1.00
C ASN A 66 0.75 21.41 -1.76
N ARG A 67 0.26 20.22 -1.36
CA ARG A 67 -0.86 19.53 -2.01
C ARG A 67 -2.10 20.39 -2.20
N GLU A 68 -2.41 21.27 -1.25
CA GLU A 68 -3.58 22.15 -1.32
C GLU A 68 -3.47 23.20 -2.43
N GLU A 69 -2.26 23.74 -2.63
CA GLU A 69 -1.97 24.74 -3.67
C GLU A 69 -1.95 24.11 -5.07
N LEU A 70 -1.44 22.87 -5.17
CA LEU A 70 -1.34 22.16 -6.44
C LEU A 70 -2.63 21.47 -6.87
N LEU A 71 -3.56 21.20 -5.93
CA LEU A 71 -4.76 20.45 -6.25
C LEU A 71 -5.62 21.08 -7.37
N PRO A 72 -5.86 22.40 -7.40
CA PRO A 72 -6.58 23.05 -8.50
C PRO A 72 -5.93 22.81 -9.87
N TRP A 73 -4.59 22.74 -9.93
CA TRP A 73 -3.88 22.40 -11.16
C TRP A 73 -4.24 20.98 -11.59
N PHE A 74 -4.18 19.98 -10.70
CA PHE A 74 -4.57 18.61 -11.07
C PHE A 74 -6.03 18.46 -11.53
N PHE A 75 -6.96 19.25 -10.98
CA PHE A 75 -8.34 19.29 -11.45
C PHE A 75 -8.53 20.04 -12.79
N SER A 76 -7.51 20.76 -13.26
CA SER A 76 -7.51 21.38 -14.59
C SER A 76 -7.17 20.40 -15.72
N ASP A 77 -6.84 19.13 -15.40
CA ASP A 77 -6.68 18.05 -16.37
C ASP A 77 -7.94 17.95 -17.27
N PRO A 78 -7.81 18.02 -18.60
CA PRO A 78 -8.94 17.87 -19.52
C PRO A 78 -9.75 16.57 -19.30
N ALA A 79 -9.12 15.49 -18.84
CA ALA A 79 -9.80 14.23 -18.55
C ALA A 79 -10.64 14.24 -17.26
N VAL A 80 -10.64 15.38 -16.55
CA VAL A 80 -11.30 15.59 -15.24
C VAL A 80 -12.19 16.84 -15.27
N ARG A 81 -11.69 17.95 -15.80
CA ARG A 81 -12.39 19.25 -15.80
C ARG A 81 -13.74 19.19 -16.54
N ASP A 82 -13.82 18.33 -17.54
CA ASP A 82 -15.00 18.21 -18.40
C ASP A 82 -16.01 17.16 -17.89
N LEU A 83 -15.80 16.61 -16.68
CA LEU A 83 -16.79 15.79 -15.98
C LEU A 83 -18.04 16.63 -15.64
N ASP A 84 -19.19 15.97 -15.52
CA ASP A 84 -20.39 16.67 -15.07
C ASP A 84 -20.22 17.20 -13.63
N PRO A 85 -20.93 18.27 -13.24
CA PRO A 85 -20.72 18.93 -11.96
C PRO A 85 -20.84 18.01 -10.74
N GLN A 86 -21.78 17.06 -10.78
CA GLN A 86 -22.00 16.14 -9.66
C GLN A 86 -20.83 15.17 -9.53
N THR A 87 -20.43 14.52 -10.63
CA THR A 87 -19.26 13.62 -10.63
C THR A 87 -17.98 14.35 -10.21
N LEU A 88 -17.83 15.62 -10.60
CA LEU A 88 -16.68 16.44 -10.21
C LEU A 88 -16.67 16.73 -8.70
N GLU A 89 -17.81 17.09 -8.10
CA GLU A 89 -17.95 17.32 -6.66
C GLU A 89 -17.69 16.04 -5.85
N GLU A 90 -18.22 14.91 -6.31
CA GLU A 90 -17.96 13.59 -5.71
C GLU A 90 -16.47 13.23 -5.78
N LEU A 91 -15.81 13.51 -6.91
CA LEU A 91 -14.37 13.30 -7.07
C LEU A 91 -13.56 14.19 -6.12
N HIS A 92 -13.92 15.48 -5.99
CA HIS A 92 -13.30 16.38 -5.02
C HIS A 92 -13.39 15.81 -3.60
N THR A 93 -14.57 15.38 -3.18
CA THR A 93 -14.81 14.78 -1.86
C THR A 93 -13.95 13.54 -1.67
N SER A 94 -13.97 12.60 -2.62
CA SER A 94 -13.17 11.37 -2.59
C SER A 94 -11.66 11.65 -2.49
N VAL A 95 -11.14 12.67 -3.19
CA VAL A 95 -9.73 13.08 -3.08
C VAL A 95 -9.41 13.58 -1.67
N ARG A 96 -10.28 14.38 -1.05
CA ARG A 96 -10.09 14.87 0.33
C ARG A 96 -10.09 13.74 1.34
N GLU A 97 -11.04 12.82 1.25
CA GLU A 97 -11.09 11.63 2.09
C GLU A 97 -9.81 10.81 1.96
N ASN A 98 -9.26 10.71 0.75
CA ASN A 98 -8.00 10.03 0.51
C ASN A 98 -6.78 10.72 1.13
N PHE A 99 -6.76 12.05 1.23
CA PHE A 99 -5.69 12.74 1.96
C PHE A 99 -5.77 12.45 3.45
N THR A 100 -6.98 12.44 4.03
CA THR A 100 -7.17 12.03 5.42
C THR A 100 -6.78 10.56 5.62
N LEU A 101 -7.15 9.67 4.71
CA LEU A 101 -6.78 8.26 4.75
C LEU A 101 -5.27 8.07 4.64
N LEU A 102 -4.60 8.84 3.78
CA LEU A 102 -3.15 8.78 3.63
C LEU A 102 -2.44 9.26 4.89
N ASP A 103 -2.87 10.39 5.46
CA ASP A 103 -2.26 10.98 6.65
C ASP A 103 -2.44 10.06 7.88
N THR A 104 -3.60 9.42 7.99
CA THR A 104 -3.94 8.60 9.16
C THR A 104 -3.54 7.14 9.00
N ARG A 105 -3.66 6.55 7.81
CA ARG A 105 -3.48 5.12 7.56
C ARG A 105 -2.33 4.78 6.62
N GLY A 106 -1.73 5.74 5.92
CA GLY A 106 -0.57 5.52 5.05
C GLY A 106 -0.88 4.96 3.65
N TRP A 107 -2.15 4.97 3.24
CA TRP A 107 -2.57 4.48 1.92
C TRP A 107 -3.72 5.31 1.36
N THR A 108 -4.02 5.08 0.08
CA THR A 108 -5.12 5.71 -0.64
C THR A 108 -5.90 4.68 -1.42
N GLN A 109 -7.08 5.05 -1.88
CA GLN A 109 -8.03 4.18 -2.51
C GLN A 109 -8.80 4.87 -3.64
N GLU A 110 -9.42 4.00 -4.43
CA GLU A 110 -10.24 4.36 -5.57
C GLU A 110 -11.33 3.28 -5.75
N ASN A 111 -12.53 3.73 -6.05
CA ASN A 111 -13.77 2.98 -6.22
C ASN A 111 -14.46 3.32 -7.55
N GLY A 112 -13.77 3.05 -8.65
CA GLY A 112 -14.33 3.18 -10.00
C GLY A 112 -14.23 4.57 -10.60
N GLU A 113 -13.58 5.53 -9.94
CA GLU A 113 -13.44 6.88 -10.46
C GLU A 113 -12.59 6.93 -11.74
N ASN A 114 -11.52 6.14 -11.89
CA ASN A 114 -10.80 6.03 -13.16
C ASN A 114 -11.52 5.11 -14.15
N GLU A 115 -11.91 3.92 -13.69
CA GLU A 115 -12.52 2.89 -14.53
C GLU A 115 -13.64 2.17 -13.76
N LYS A 116 -14.89 2.34 -14.23
CA LYS A 116 -16.09 1.82 -13.58
C LYS A 116 -15.99 0.31 -13.35
N GLY A 117 -16.26 -0.13 -12.13
CA GLY A 117 -16.20 -1.55 -11.74
C GLY A 117 -14.81 -2.01 -11.32
N ILE A 118 -13.81 -1.12 -11.28
CA ILE A 118 -12.47 -1.40 -10.76
C ILE A 118 -12.25 -0.59 -9.48
N SER A 119 -11.74 -1.25 -8.45
CA SER A 119 -11.30 -0.63 -7.22
C SER A 119 -9.81 -0.86 -7.01
N CYS A 120 -9.14 0.14 -6.45
CA CYS A 120 -7.71 0.10 -6.20
C CYS A 120 -7.39 0.56 -4.78
N VAL A 121 -6.28 0.05 -4.24
CA VAL A 121 -5.58 0.63 -3.10
C VAL A 121 -4.14 0.90 -3.49
N ALA A 122 -3.55 1.97 -2.97
CA ALA A 122 -2.19 2.36 -3.31
C ALA A 122 -1.40 2.85 -2.09
N VAL A 123 -0.12 2.51 -2.07
CA VAL A 123 0.86 2.90 -1.05
C VAL A 123 1.99 3.69 -1.72
N PRO A 124 2.27 4.93 -1.28
CA PRO A 124 3.40 5.69 -1.78
C PRO A 124 4.73 5.11 -1.25
N LEU A 125 5.74 5.11 -2.11
CA LEU A 125 7.06 4.57 -1.85
C LEU A 125 8.11 5.68 -1.89
N SER A 126 8.93 5.72 -0.85
CA SER A 126 10.11 6.55 -0.78
C SER A 126 11.29 5.83 -1.44
N VAL A 127 11.95 6.48 -2.38
CA VAL A 127 13.21 6.06 -3.00
C VAL A 127 14.27 7.10 -2.64
N ASP A 128 15.35 6.67 -2.00
CA ASP A 128 16.39 7.58 -1.46
C ASP A 128 15.79 8.71 -0.58
N GLY A 129 14.74 8.39 0.19
CA GLY A 129 14.09 9.33 1.11
C GLY A 129 13.13 10.33 0.45
N GLN A 130 12.82 10.18 -0.84
CA GLN A 130 11.85 11.02 -1.56
C GLN A 130 10.73 10.17 -2.15
N ILE A 131 9.49 10.66 -2.13
CA ILE A 131 8.33 9.93 -2.66
C ILE A 131 8.37 10.00 -4.19
N GLN A 132 8.84 8.92 -4.81
CA GLN A 132 9.10 8.86 -6.25
C GLN A 132 8.24 7.81 -6.97
N LEU A 133 7.81 6.79 -6.23
CA LEU A 133 7.05 5.67 -6.76
C LEU A 133 5.82 5.41 -5.89
N ALA A 134 4.87 4.66 -6.43
CA ALA A 134 3.75 4.12 -5.68
C ALA A 134 3.40 2.75 -6.24
N ILE A 135 2.99 1.87 -5.36
CA ILE A 135 2.50 0.53 -5.70
C ILE A 135 1.00 0.47 -5.45
N SER A 136 0.26 -0.16 -6.36
CA SER A 136 -1.18 -0.39 -6.17
C SER A 136 -1.57 -1.81 -6.50
N VAL A 137 -2.69 -2.24 -5.91
CA VAL A 137 -3.42 -3.44 -6.30
C VAL A 137 -4.77 -3.04 -6.85
N SER A 138 -5.10 -3.56 -8.03
CA SER A 138 -6.33 -3.28 -8.77
C SER A 138 -7.17 -4.54 -8.89
N THR A 139 -8.45 -4.43 -8.56
CA THR A 139 -9.41 -5.55 -8.57
C THR A 139 -10.74 -5.10 -9.16
N PRO A 140 -11.58 -6.02 -9.65
CA PRO A 140 -13.02 -5.77 -9.76
C PRO A 140 -13.57 -5.33 -8.40
N THR A 141 -14.47 -4.33 -8.40
CA THR A 141 -14.97 -3.68 -7.17
C THR A 141 -15.60 -4.67 -6.19
N GLU A 142 -16.33 -5.67 -6.69
CA GLU A 142 -16.95 -6.73 -5.88
C GLU A 142 -15.94 -7.52 -5.03
N ARG A 143 -14.65 -7.52 -5.43
CA ARG A 143 -13.58 -8.22 -4.72
C ARG A 143 -12.79 -7.31 -3.77
N MET A 144 -13.17 -6.05 -3.57
CA MET A 144 -12.46 -5.11 -2.69
C MET A 144 -13.32 -4.60 -1.52
N PRO A 145 -13.85 -5.50 -0.65
CA PRO A 145 -14.49 -5.07 0.59
C PRO A 145 -13.46 -4.39 1.51
N ALA A 146 -13.95 -3.61 2.48
CA ALA A 146 -13.11 -2.79 3.35
C ALA A 146 -11.99 -3.57 4.05
N GLU A 147 -12.30 -4.74 4.62
CA GLU A 147 -11.33 -5.60 5.31
C GLU A 147 -10.18 -6.05 4.40
N ARG A 148 -10.49 -6.35 3.12
CA ARG A 148 -9.48 -6.79 2.15
C ARG A 148 -8.51 -5.65 1.79
N ARG A 149 -8.96 -4.39 1.85
CA ARG A 149 -8.10 -3.23 1.58
C ARG A 149 -6.95 -3.15 2.57
N GLU A 150 -7.25 -3.29 3.85
CA GLU A 150 -6.21 -3.25 4.89
C GLU A 150 -5.25 -4.44 4.75
N ALA A 151 -5.76 -5.65 4.50
CA ALA A 151 -4.91 -6.81 4.25
C ALA A 151 -3.95 -6.61 3.06
N ILE A 152 -4.44 -6.06 1.96
CA ILE A 152 -3.61 -5.76 0.78
C ILE A 152 -2.54 -4.72 1.09
N VAL A 153 -2.90 -3.64 1.80
CA VAL A 153 -1.96 -2.59 2.18
C VAL A 153 -0.86 -3.14 3.10
N MET A 154 -1.22 -4.05 4.01
CA MET A 154 -0.25 -4.74 4.86
C MET A 154 0.68 -5.63 4.06
N GLY A 155 0.16 -6.48 3.17
CA GLY A 155 0.99 -7.35 2.31
C GLY A 155 1.91 -6.54 1.38
N ILE A 156 1.46 -5.39 0.88
CA ILE A 156 2.33 -4.43 0.17
C ILE A 156 3.49 -3.98 1.06
N ALA A 157 3.20 -3.53 2.28
CA ALA A 157 4.21 -3.01 3.19
C ALA A 157 5.23 -4.08 3.57
N GLU A 158 4.77 -5.29 3.91
CA GLU A 158 5.62 -6.44 4.21
C GLU A 158 6.52 -6.83 3.03
N ALA A 159 5.96 -6.86 1.81
CA ALA A 159 6.73 -7.18 0.60
C ALA A 159 7.80 -6.13 0.30
N ILE A 160 7.56 -4.86 0.59
CA ILE A 160 8.54 -3.79 0.45
C ILE A 160 9.61 -3.85 1.54
N GLU A 161 9.23 -4.09 2.81
CA GLU A 161 10.17 -4.23 3.93
C GLU A 161 11.05 -5.49 3.82
N ALA A 162 10.60 -6.52 3.10
CA ALA A 162 11.40 -7.71 2.80
C ALA A 162 12.47 -7.51 1.71
N LEU A 163 12.47 -6.37 0.99
CA LEU A 163 13.51 -6.06 0.01
C LEU A 163 14.85 -5.78 0.73
N PRO A 164 16.00 -6.14 0.13
CA PRO A 164 17.31 -5.84 0.71
C PRO A 164 17.54 -4.33 0.77
N ASP A 165 18.27 -3.84 1.78
CA ASP A 165 18.59 -2.41 1.98
C ASP A 165 19.16 -1.73 0.73
N SER A 166 19.92 -2.48 -0.08
CA SER A 166 20.45 -2.02 -1.37
C SER A 166 19.39 -1.51 -2.35
N ALA A 167 18.12 -1.90 -2.18
CA ALA A 167 16.99 -1.42 -2.95
C ALA A 167 16.65 0.06 -2.67
N ARG A 168 17.05 0.59 -1.50
CA ARG A 168 16.81 1.98 -1.07
C ARG A 168 15.36 2.44 -1.23
N VAL A 169 14.42 1.52 -1.04
CA VAL A 169 12.98 1.73 -1.17
C VAL A 169 12.32 1.40 0.15
N SER A 170 11.39 2.25 0.59
CA SER A 170 10.56 2.01 1.76
C SER A 170 9.14 2.53 1.55
N VAL A 171 8.19 2.07 2.35
CA VAL A 171 6.87 2.71 2.40
C VAL A 171 6.99 4.11 3.01
N ALA A 172 6.37 5.11 2.38
CA ALA A 172 6.54 6.52 2.76
C ALA A 172 5.92 6.84 4.12
N SER A 173 4.80 6.19 4.45
CA SER A 173 4.15 6.26 5.74
C SER A 173 3.77 4.84 6.16
N ARG A 174 4.38 4.34 7.25
CA ARG A 174 4.04 3.03 7.80
C ARG A 174 2.56 3.01 8.19
N PRO A 175 1.75 2.07 7.66
CA PRO A 175 0.37 1.89 8.08
C PRO A 175 0.27 1.74 9.61
N LEU A 176 -0.75 2.34 10.22
CA LEU A 176 -0.97 2.30 11.67
C LEU A 176 -0.94 0.86 12.24
N ALA A 177 -1.42 -0.13 11.49
CA ALA A 177 -1.41 -1.53 11.88
C ALA A 177 0.01 -2.10 12.11
N LEU A 178 1.02 -1.65 11.34
CA LEU A 178 2.43 -2.02 11.58
C LEU A 178 3.06 -1.27 12.77
N ARG A 179 2.51 -0.11 13.17
CA ARG A 179 2.94 0.58 14.41
C ARG A 179 2.49 -0.22 15.64
N ALA A 180 1.24 -0.69 15.65
CA ALA A 180 0.67 -1.46 16.75
C ALA A 180 1.32 -2.84 16.95
N LEU A 181 1.65 -3.56 15.87
CA LEU A 181 2.32 -4.87 15.95
C LEU A 181 3.73 -4.78 16.53
N ARG A 182 4.45 -3.68 16.27
CA ARG A 182 5.79 -3.48 16.83
C ARG A 182 5.74 -3.03 18.29
N GLU A 183 4.78 -2.19 18.67
CA GLU A 183 4.55 -1.85 20.08
C GLU A 183 4.26 -3.12 20.91
N GLN A 184 3.46 -4.06 20.37
CA GLN A 184 3.20 -5.35 21.02
C GLN A 184 4.43 -6.27 21.06
N GLN A 185 5.28 -6.29 20.02
CA GLN A 185 6.51 -7.08 20.01
C GLN A 185 7.64 -6.47 20.87
N THR A 186 7.63 -5.16 21.12
CA THR A 186 8.62 -4.48 21.97
C THR A 186 8.24 -4.57 23.46
N GLN A 187 7.01 -5.01 23.78
CA GLN A 187 6.52 -5.18 25.15
C GLN A 187 6.82 -6.58 25.75
N VAL A 188 7.40 -7.51 24.99
CA VAL A 188 7.82 -8.83 25.52
C VAL A 188 9.22 -8.67 26.11
N PRO A 189 9.41 -8.72 27.45
CA PRO A 189 10.75 -8.64 28.03
C PRO A 189 11.56 -9.87 27.61
N PRO A 190 12.90 -9.74 27.42
CA PRO A 190 13.75 -10.90 27.22
C PRO A 190 13.60 -11.82 28.44
N GLY A 191 13.36 -13.11 28.18
CA GLY A 191 13.14 -14.11 29.22
C GLY A 191 14.15 -13.99 30.36
N GLY A 192 13.63 -13.78 31.56
CA GLY A 192 14.42 -13.80 32.78
C GLY A 192 15.10 -15.16 32.98
N PRO A 193 16.17 -15.22 33.78
CA PRO A 193 17.00 -16.41 33.92
C PRO A 193 16.17 -17.60 34.42
N VAL A 194 16.39 -18.77 33.80
CA VAL A 194 15.84 -20.05 34.24
C VAL A 194 16.42 -20.35 35.63
N GLU A 195 15.60 -20.25 36.67
CA GLU A 195 15.97 -20.71 38.01
C GLU A 195 16.26 -22.22 37.97
N SER A 196 17.49 -22.55 38.33
CA SER A 196 17.97 -23.92 38.52
C SER A 196 17.23 -24.58 39.69
N VAL A 197 16.55 -25.69 39.42
CA VAL A 197 15.98 -26.58 40.44
C VAL A 197 17.12 -27.13 41.33
N PRO A 198 17.05 -27.00 42.66
CA PRO A 198 17.98 -27.71 43.54
C PRO A 198 17.60 -29.19 43.60
N GLY A 199 18.55 -30.05 43.24
CA GLY A 199 18.44 -31.50 43.36
C GLY A 199 18.25 -31.93 44.80
N GLY A 200 17.11 -32.58 45.08
CA GLY A 200 16.89 -33.32 46.31
C GLY A 200 17.69 -34.63 46.30
N LEU A 201 18.65 -34.72 47.21
CA LEU A 201 19.40 -35.93 47.53
C LEU A 201 18.47 -36.99 48.13
N GLY A 202 18.10 -37.99 47.34
CA GLY A 202 17.56 -39.26 47.83
C GLY A 202 18.72 -40.19 48.24
N SER A 203 18.94 -40.32 49.54
CA SER A 203 19.86 -41.27 50.16
C SER A 203 19.54 -42.71 49.77
N GLY A 204 20.59 -43.47 49.43
CA GLY A 204 20.49 -44.81 48.90
C GLY A 204 20.15 -45.91 49.92
N VAL A 205 19.75 -47.04 49.36
CA VAL A 205 19.94 -48.37 49.93
C VAL A 205 20.28 -49.31 48.77
N ALA A 206 21.39 -50.00 48.88
CA ALA A 206 21.82 -51.09 48.00
C ALA A 206 22.30 -52.26 48.90
N PRO A 207 22.60 -53.45 48.37
CA PRO A 207 21.76 -54.64 48.46
C PRO A 207 22.39 -55.75 49.33
N VAL A 208 21.58 -56.73 49.77
CA VAL A 208 21.77 -58.20 49.68
C VAL A 208 20.40 -58.85 49.82
#